data_AF-A0A932QJ01-F1
#
_entry.id   AF-A0A932QJ01-F1
#
_cell.length_a   1.000
_cell.length_b   1.000
_cell.length_c   1.000
_cell.angle_alpha   90.00
_cell.angle_beta   90.00
_cell.angle_gamma   90.00
#
_symmetry.space_group_name_H-M   'P 1'
#
loop_
_entity.id
_entity.type
_entity.pdbx_description
1 polymer ?
#
loop_
_entity_poly.entity_id
_entity_poly.type
_entity_poly.pdbx_seq_one_letter_code
_entity_poly.pdbx_strand_id
1 'polypeptide(L)'
;MSTTLFERMMASGAVVRIRRLTPDGTSPVRAVIEVDRRAGSPRTSGPGGHPPALMAVEGESEPDVVASLLPFAEDDAAVARLLAQRGVR
;
A
#
# COMPACT_ATOMS: atom_id res chain seq x y z
N MET A 1 4.15 -4.21 15.16
CA MET A 1 4.63 -4.78 13.89
C MET A 1 3.59 -4.46 12.83
N SER A 2 3.96 -3.95 11.65
CA SER A 2 2.99 -3.70 10.58
C SER A 2 2.97 -4.89 9.62
N THR A 3 1.79 -5.45 9.39
CA THR A 3 1.60 -6.64 8.54
C THR A 3 1.24 -6.22 7.13
N THR A 4 1.87 -6.82 6.12
CA THR A 4 1.47 -6.66 4.70
C THR A 4 0.33 -7.63 4.40
N LEU A 5 -0.80 -7.10 3.96
CA LEU A 5 -2.02 -7.86 3.65
C LEU A 5 -2.11 -8.25 2.17
N PHE A 6 -1.46 -7.47 1.31
CA PHE A 6 -1.37 -7.69 -0.13
C PHE A 6 -0.08 -7.08 -0.66
N GLU A 7 0.56 -7.75 -1.61
CA GLU A 7 1.74 -7.24 -2.31
C GLU A 7 1.73 -7.68 -3.77
N ARG A 8 2.08 -6.76 -4.67
CA ARG A 8 2.21 -7.02 -6.10
C ARG A 8 3.26 -6.12 -6.75
N MET A 9 3.98 -6.65 -7.74
CA MET A 9 4.83 -5.85 -8.63
C MET A 9 4.00 -5.27 -9.79
N MET A 10 4.08 -3.96 -9.99
CA MET A 10 3.51 -3.25 -11.13
C MET A 10 4.33 -3.48 -12.39
N ALA A 11 3.74 -3.24 -13.56
CA ALA A 11 4.46 -3.31 -14.84
C ALA A 11 5.65 -2.33 -14.93
N SER A 12 5.62 -1.25 -14.15
CA SER A 12 6.70 -0.26 -14.04
C SER A 12 7.90 -0.72 -13.20
N GLY A 13 7.80 -1.88 -12.53
CA GLY A 13 8.81 -2.39 -11.60
C GLY A 13 8.71 -1.85 -10.17
N ALA A 14 7.73 -0.97 -9.88
CA ALA A 14 7.38 -0.58 -8.51
C ALA A 14 6.57 -1.68 -7.81
N VAL A 15 6.58 -1.72 -6.48
CA VAL A 15 5.79 -2.67 -5.69
C VAL A 15 4.67 -1.93 -4.97
N VAL A 16 3.43 -2.40 -5.17
CA VAL A 16 2.23 -1.91 -4.47
C VAL A 16 1.96 -2.82 -3.28
N ARG A 17 1.65 -2.24 -2.13
CA ARG A 17 1.34 -2.97 -0.90
C ARG A 17 0.07 -2.45 -0.24
N ILE A 18 -0.75 -3.35 0.28
CA ILE A 18 -1.73 -3.02 1.33
C ILE A 18 -1.09 -3.34 2.66
N ARG A 19 -0.91 -2.33 3.51
CA ARG A 19 -0.25 -2.47 4.82
C ARG A 19 -1.23 -2.16 5.94
N ARG A 20 -1.31 -3.07 6.91
CA ARG A 20 -2.07 -2.90 8.14
C ARG A 20 -1.35 -1.93 9.07
N LEU A 21 -2.10 -0.98 9.65
CA LEU A 21 -1.60 0.01 10.61
C LEU A 21 -1.95 -0.32 12.06
N THR A 22 -3.05 -1.03 12.30
CA THR A 22 -3.46 -1.47 13.64
C THR A 22 -2.86 -2.82 13.99
N PRO A 23 -2.59 -3.12 15.28
CA PRO A 23 -2.14 -4.45 15.69
C PRO A 23 -3.17 -5.53 15.33
N ASP A 24 -2.70 -6.77 15.21
CA ASP A 24 -3.56 -7.93 14.98
C ASP A 24 -4.58 -8.08 16.13
N GLY A 25 -5.79 -8.52 15.80
CA GLY A 25 -6.90 -8.61 16.76
C GLY A 25 -7.49 -7.27 17.23
N THR A 26 -6.97 -6.12 16.75
CA THR A 26 -7.54 -4.80 17.07
C THR A 26 -8.62 -4.42 16.06
N SER A 27 -9.77 -3.97 16.57
CA SER A 27 -10.87 -3.37 15.79
C SER A 27 -11.08 -1.91 16.22
N PRO A 28 -11.33 -0.98 15.30
CA PRO A 28 -11.40 -1.19 13.86
C PRO A 28 -10.02 -1.46 13.24
N VAL A 29 -10.00 -2.19 12.12
CA VAL A 29 -8.79 -2.44 11.34
C VAL A 29 -8.52 -1.23 10.46
N ARG A 30 -7.29 -0.73 10.47
CA ARG A 30 -6.86 0.36 9.57
C ARG A 30 -5.78 -0.15 8.64
N ALA A 31 -5.92 0.12 7.35
CA ALA A 31 -4.95 -0.28 6.33
C ALA A 31 -4.72 0.84 5.30
N VAL A 32 -3.55 0.80 4.65
CA VAL A 32 -3.14 1.78 3.64
C VAL A 32 -2.60 1.12 2.39
N ILE A 33 -2.73 1.81 1.25
CA ILE A 33 -1.99 1.49 0.01
C ILE A 33 -0.68 2.29 -0.01
N GLU A 34 0.41 1.60 -0.29
CA GLU A 34 1.75 2.18 -0.47
C GLU A 34 2.39 1.71 -1.76
N VAL A 35 3.25 2.55 -2.34
CA VAL A 35 4.02 2.20 -3.54
C VAL A 35 5.50 2.38 -3.28
N ASP A 36 6.21 1.27 -3.30
CA ASP A 36 7.66 1.21 -3.25
C ASP A 36 8.24 1.26 -4.66
N ARG A 37 8.60 2.47 -5.09
CA ARG A 37 9.26 2.72 -6.38
C ARG A 37 10.73 2.30 -6.40
N ARG A 38 11.30 1.90 -5.25
CA ARG A 38 12.71 1.56 -5.11
C ARG A 38 12.96 0.05 -5.12
N ALA A 39 11.92 -0.77 -5.07
CA ALA A 39 12.00 -2.23 -5.06
C ALA A 39 12.84 -2.83 -6.21
N GLY A 40 13.02 -2.11 -7.33
CA GLY A 40 13.88 -2.51 -8.46
C GLY A 40 15.23 -1.78 -8.58
N SER A 41 15.60 -0.87 -7.67
CA SER A 41 16.85 -0.10 -7.76
C SER A 41 17.96 -0.69 -6.88
N PRO A 42 19.20 -0.89 -7.40
CA PRO A 42 20.32 -1.47 -6.65
C PRO A 42 20.74 -0.73 -5.36
N ARG A 43 20.17 0.46 -5.10
CA ARG A 43 20.64 1.39 -4.05
C ARG A 43 19.81 1.41 -2.76
N THR A 44 18.88 0.48 -2.54
CA THR A 44 17.95 0.62 -1.39
C THR A 44 18.13 -0.47 -0.34
N SER A 45 19.27 -0.44 0.33
CA SER A 45 19.51 -1.08 1.63
C SER A 45 19.85 -0.02 2.67
N GLY A 46 18.97 0.96 2.83
CA GLY A 46 18.96 1.87 3.97
C GLY A 46 17.63 1.74 4.71
N PRO A 47 17.55 2.10 6.01
CA PRO A 47 16.29 2.13 6.77
C PRO A 47 15.44 3.32 6.27
N GLY A 48 14.99 3.23 5.03
CA GLY A 48 14.08 4.18 4.42
C GLY A 48 12.70 3.94 5.03
N GLY A 49 12.12 4.98 5.64
CA GLY A 49 10.77 4.92 6.18
C GLY A 49 9.75 4.42 5.15
N HIS A 50 8.59 3.99 5.64
CA HIS A 50 7.50 3.52 4.79
C HIS A 50 7.19 4.57 3.70
N PRO A 51 6.96 4.13 2.44
CA PRO A 51 6.49 5.05 1.41
C PRO A 51 5.23 5.80 1.89
N PRO A 52 4.99 7.02 1.41
CA PRO A 52 3.78 7.75 1.79
C PRO A 52 2.53 6.95 1.42
N ALA A 53 1.60 6.84 2.37
CA ALA A 53 0.31 6.21 2.14
C ALA A 53 -0.48 6.99 1.08
N LEU A 54 -0.90 6.29 0.03
CA LEU A 54 -1.69 6.86 -1.06
C LEU A 54 -3.16 6.95 -0.71
N MET A 55 -3.67 5.90 -0.07
CA MET A 55 -5.05 5.74 0.36
C MET A 55 -5.07 5.04 1.73
N ALA A 56 -6.01 5.39 2.58
CA ALA A 56 -6.23 4.77 3.88
C ALA A 56 -7.71 4.41 4.02
N VAL A 57 -7.99 3.22 4.56
CA VAL A 57 -9.35 2.75 4.86
C VAL A 57 -9.37 2.18 6.27
N GLU A 58 -10.54 2.32 6.90
CA GLU A 58 -10.88 1.70 8.17
C GLU A 58 -12.08 0.77 7.96
N GLY A 59 -12.09 -0.40 8.60
CA GLY A 59 -13.14 -1.41 8.50
C GLY A 59 -13.21 -2.29 9.73
N GLU A 60 -14.30 -3.03 9.89
CA GLU A 60 -14.53 -3.86 11.09
C GLU A 60 -13.58 -5.06 11.14
N SER A 61 -13.19 -5.58 9.97
CA SER A 61 -12.29 -6.71 9.81
C SER A 61 -11.21 -6.50 8.75
N GLU A 62 -10.21 -7.38 8.76
CA GLU A 62 -9.14 -7.40 7.76
C GLU A 62 -9.64 -7.67 6.33
N PRO A 63 -10.52 -8.67 6.09
CA PRO A 63 -11.15 -8.86 4.78
C PRO A 63 -11.86 -7.62 4.25
N ASP A 64 -12.54 -6.86 5.12
CA ASP A 64 -13.30 -5.67 4.69
C ASP A 64 -12.38 -4.56 4.17
N VAL A 65 -11.28 -4.29 4.88
CA VAL A 65 -10.31 -3.27 4.45
C VAL A 65 -9.56 -3.72 3.20
N VAL A 66 -9.24 -5.02 3.09
CA VAL A 66 -8.60 -5.56 1.88
C VAL A 66 -9.55 -5.45 0.69
N ALA A 67 -10.80 -5.89 0.82
CA ALA A 67 -11.80 -5.79 -0.26
C ALA A 67 -12.03 -4.34 -0.71
N SER A 68 -11.94 -3.38 0.22
CA SER A 68 -12.08 -1.95 -0.10
C SER A 68 -10.88 -1.36 -0.83
N LEU A 69 -9.67 -1.86 -0.55
CA LEU A 69 -8.42 -1.35 -1.11
C LEU A 69 -7.98 -2.09 -2.38
N LEU A 70 -8.36 -3.36 -2.53
CA LEU A 70 -7.92 -4.25 -3.62
C LEU A 70 -8.21 -3.69 -5.02
N PRO A 71 -9.40 -3.10 -5.31
CA PRO A 71 -9.69 -2.53 -6.62
C PRO A 71 -8.72 -1.42 -7.05
N PHE A 72 -8.11 -0.73 -6.10
CA PHE A 72 -7.11 0.31 -6.37
C PHE A 72 -5.69 -0.24 -6.43
N ALA A 73 -5.40 -1.33 -5.70
CA ALA A 73 -4.08 -1.93 -5.62
C ALA A 73 -3.76 -2.87 -6.79
N GLU A 74 -4.78 -3.47 -7.41
CA GLU A 74 -4.63 -4.40 -8.54
C GLU A 74 -4.54 -3.72 -9.91
N ASP A 75 -5.07 -2.50 -10.04
CA ASP A 75 -5.06 -1.74 -11.29
C ASP A 75 -3.94 -0.67 -11.29
N ASP A 76 -2.94 -0.87 -12.17
CA ASP A 76 -1.82 0.06 -12.34
C ASP A 76 -2.30 1.48 -12.71
N ALA A 77 -3.40 1.61 -13.45
CA ALA A 77 -3.98 2.90 -13.79
C ALA A 77 -4.61 3.59 -12.56
N ALA A 78 -5.28 2.83 -11.69
CA ALA A 78 -5.80 3.33 -10.43
C ALA A 78 -4.67 3.79 -9.49
N VAL A 79 -3.59 3.01 -9.38
CA VAL A 79 -2.40 3.39 -8.62
C VAL A 79 -1.76 4.66 -9.17
N ALA A 80 -1.61 4.77 -10.49
CA ALA A 80 -1.06 5.96 -11.14
C ALA A 80 -1.91 7.22 -10.86
N ARG A 81 -3.24 7.08 -10.84
CA ARG A 81 -4.16 8.16 -10.46
C ARG A 81 -3.98 8.57 -8.99
N LEU A 82 -3.84 7.61 -8.08
CA LEU A 82 -3.58 7.90 -6.66
C LEU A 82 -2.24 8.63 -6.45
N LEU A 83 -1.18 8.22 -7.16
CA LEU A 83 0.11 8.91 -7.15
C LEU A 83 -0.03 10.35 -7.66
N ALA A 84 -0.71 10.55 -8.79
CA ALA A 84 -0.95 11.87 -9.36
C ALA A 84 -1.75 12.78 -8.42
N GLN A 85 -2.79 12.27 -7.77
CA GLN A 85 -3.60 13.02 -6.79
C GLN A 85 -2.79 13.50 -5.58
N ARG A 86 -1.78 12.72 -5.17
CA ARG A 86 -0.88 13.07 -4.07
C ARG A 86 0.27 14.00 -4.50
N GLY A 87 0.30 14.43 -5.75
CA GLY A 87 1.40 15.22 -6.32
C GLY A 87 2.71 14.43 -6.41
N VAL A 88 2.64 13.11 -6.31
CA VAL A 88 3.78 12.21 -6.37
C VAL A 88 4.08 11.94 -7.85
N ARG A 89 5.02 12.69 -8.41
CA ARG A 89 5.58 12.47 -9.75
C ARG A 89 6.76 11.50 -9.69
#